data_AF-A0A812U2F3-F1
#
_entry.id   AF-A0A812U2F3-F1
#
_cell.length_a   1.000
_cell.length_b   1.000
_cell.length_c   1.000
_cell.angle_alpha   90.00
_cell.angle_beta   90.00
_cell.angle_gamma   90.00
#
_symmetry.space_group_name_H-M   'P 1'
#
loop_
_entity.id
_entity.type
_entity.pdbx_description
1 polymer ?
#
loop_
_entity_poly.entity_id
_entity_poly.type
_entity_poly.pdbx_seq_one_letter_code
_entity_poly.pdbx_strand_id
1 'polypeptide(L)'
;MPCDTGRLMSEDANSEAGWPRFGISGYHQSCGPDNEHSRIFLSALVSSLLSEDLRSETSVDSAEEAIEVATTLGVDTGAAEERLASVRRMLSVRVVWDTAVRFFLLPLRVSFKALVQQVAVRFRLPKKAPPLQLCWREADELFPLDGEAAWEECLGRRGLAERPGRLELQVLNMSKPPQRRRKAEASSKAGADLQDFAVFVFVSWSGRET
;
A
#
# COMPACT_ATOMS: atom_id res chain seq x y z
N MET A 1 49.38 -40.80 -0.92
CA MET A 1 48.76 -40.96 0.42
C MET A 1 47.27 -40.72 0.24
N PRO A 2 46.45 -41.77 0.05
CA PRO A 2 45.01 -41.63 -0.06
C PRO A 2 44.39 -41.69 1.34
N CYS A 3 43.67 -40.64 1.73
CA CYS A 3 42.86 -40.64 2.94
C CYS A 3 41.42 -40.93 2.49
N ASP A 4 41.10 -42.22 2.48
CA ASP A 4 39.74 -42.72 2.44
C ASP A 4 39.08 -42.37 3.79
N THR A 5 37.91 -41.73 3.76
CA THR A 5 37.08 -41.58 4.96
C THR A 5 35.63 -41.68 4.54
N GLY A 6 35.18 -42.92 4.36
CA GLY A 6 33.79 -43.25 4.49
C GLY A 6 33.31 -42.99 5.92
N ARG A 7 32.15 -42.35 6.07
CA ARG A 7 31.36 -42.52 7.29
C ARG A 7 29.87 -42.55 6.96
N LEU A 8 29.29 -43.66 7.37
CA LEU A 8 27.89 -44.04 7.34
C LEU A 8 26.96 -42.99 7.94
N MET A 9 25.83 -42.81 7.25
CA MET A 9 24.45 -42.90 7.74
C MET A 9 24.27 -42.92 9.27
N SER A 10 23.51 -41.96 9.79
CA SER A 10 22.63 -42.17 10.93
C SER A 10 21.34 -41.39 10.69
N GLU A 11 20.31 -42.15 10.33
CA GLU A 11 18.91 -41.80 10.49
C GLU A 11 18.65 -41.65 11.99
N ASP A 12 18.31 -40.44 12.43
CA ASP A 12 17.60 -40.27 13.69
C ASP A 12 16.25 -39.62 13.36
N ALA A 13 15.26 -40.50 13.33
CA ALA A 13 13.87 -40.18 13.55
C ALA A 13 13.75 -39.35 14.83
N ASN A 14 13.21 -38.13 14.74
CA ASN A 14 12.81 -37.43 15.93
C ASN A 14 11.49 -36.68 15.75
N SER A 15 10.47 -37.29 16.36
CA SER A 15 9.33 -36.67 17.03
C SER A 15 8.47 -35.72 16.21
N GLU A 16 7.39 -36.29 15.68
CA GLU A 16 6.11 -35.63 15.46
C GLU A 16 5.62 -34.97 16.78
N ALA A 17 6.08 -33.74 17.03
CA ALA A 17 5.43 -32.87 17.99
C ALA A 17 4.10 -32.41 17.36
N GLY A 18 3.02 -33.08 17.76
CA GLY A 18 1.65 -32.69 17.47
C GLY A 18 1.40 -31.26 17.94
N TRP A 19 1.38 -30.33 17.00
CA TRP A 19 0.96 -28.96 17.25
C TRP A 19 -0.53 -28.97 17.62
N PRO A 20 -0.95 -28.25 18.68
CA PRO A 20 -2.36 -28.08 18.97
C PRO A 20 -3.01 -27.38 17.78
N ARG A 21 -4.04 -28.03 17.19
CA ARG A 21 -4.99 -27.39 16.28
C ARG A 21 -5.62 -26.23 17.04
N PHE A 22 -5.08 -25.02 16.87
CA PHE A 22 -5.77 -23.81 17.22
C PHE A 22 -7.02 -23.75 16.34
N GLY A 23 -8.16 -24.05 16.94
CA GLY A 23 -9.46 -23.80 16.35
C GLY A 23 -9.47 -22.36 15.90
N ILE A 24 -9.59 -22.15 14.59
CA ILE A 24 -9.79 -20.86 13.97
C ILE A 24 -11.13 -20.37 14.52
N SER A 25 -11.07 -19.63 15.62
CA SER A 25 -12.18 -18.92 16.22
C SER A 25 -12.75 -18.06 15.11
N GLY A 26 -13.93 -18.43 14.63
CA GLY A 26 -14.63 -17.71 13.59
C GLY A 26 -14.70 -16.24 13.98
N TYR A 27 -13.98 -15.41 13.24
CA TYR A 27 -14.28 -14.00 13.19
C TYR A 27 -15.69 -13.93 12.65
N HIS A 28 -16.63 -13.69 13.56
CA HIS A 28 -18.01 -13.40 13.26
C HIS A 28 -17.96 -12.11 12.42
N GLN A 29 -17.86 -12.28 11.11
CA GLN A 29 -17.92 -11.21 10.13
C GLN A 29 -19.36 -10.74 10.16
N SER A 30 -19.63 -9.84 11.11
CA SER A 30 -20.93 -9.23 11.29
C SER A 30 -21.24 -8.51 9.98
N CYS A 31 -22.13 -9.10 9.18
CA CYS A 31 -22.74 -8.49 8.00
C CYS A 31 -23.52 -7.26 8.46
N GLY A 32 -22.80 -6.14 8.65
CA GLY A 32 -23.41 -4.83 8.76
C GLY A 32 -24.09 -4.49 7.42
N PRO A 33 -25.22 -3.77 7.46
CA PRO A 33 -26.00 -3.47 6.27
C PRO A 33 -25.17 -2.73 5.21
N ASP A 34 -25.07 -3.35 4.04
CA ASP A 34 -25.14 -2.76 2.70
C ASP A 34 -24.15 -1.63 2.35
N ASN A 35 -22.87 -1.80 2.69
CA ASN A 35 -21.81 -0.90 2.20
C ASN A 35 -21.45 -1.12 0.71
N GLU A 36 -22.18 -1.96 -0.02
CA GLU A 36 -21.90 -2.27 -1.43
C GLU A 36 -22.07 -1.05 -2.35
N HIS A 37 -23.07 -0.20 -2.09
CA HIS A 37 -23.31 1.00 -2.90
C HIS A 37 -22.13 1.98 -2.85
N SER A 38 -21.52 2.14 -1.68
CA SER A 38 -20.33 2.97 -1.50
C SER A 38 -19.12 2.42 -2.27
N ARG A 39 -19.00 1.09 -2.39
CA ARG A 39 -17.89 0.45 -3.12
C ARG A 39 -18.00 0.64 -4.63
N ILE A 40 -19.20 0.46 -5.18
CA ILE A 40 -19.45 0.64 -6.62
C ILE A 40 -19.18 2.09 -7.03
N PHE A 41 -19.65 3.05 -6.21
CA PHE A 41 -19.44 4.47 -6.49
C PHE A 41 -17.95 4.86 -6.47
N LEU A 42 -17.19 4.40 -5.48
CA LEU A 42 -15.75 4.70 -5.40
C LEU A 42 -14.97 4.09 -6.57
N SER A 43 -15.32 2.87 -7.01
CA SER A 43 -14.69 2.24 -8.17
C SER A 43 -14.93 3.02 -9.46
N ALA A 44 -16.16 3.51 -9.67
CA ALA A 44 -16.51 4.35 -10.81
C ALA A 44 -15.76 5.69 -10.78
N LEU A 45 -15.64 6.30 -9.60
CA LEU A 45 -14.95 7.57 -9.41
C LEU A 45 -13.47 7.46 -9.74
N VAL A 46 -12.81 6.42 -9.24
CA VAL A 46 -11.41 6.12 -9.57
C VAL A 46 -11.25 5.84 -11.07
N SER A 47 -12.18 5.12 -11.68
CA SER A 47 -12.14 4.85 -13.14
C SER A 47 -12.30 6.12 -13.99
N SER A 48 -13.12 7.07 -13.53
CA SER A 48 -13.33 8.36 -14.18
C SER A 48 -12.09 9.26 -14.04
N LEU A 49 -11.49 9.33 -12.85
CA LEU A 49 -10.24 10.06 -12.62
C LEU A 49 -9.08 9.55 -13.49
N LEU A 50 -9.08 8.25 -13.79
CA LEU A 50 -8.10 7.63 -14.70
C LEU A 50 -8.37 7.89 -16.18
N SER A 51 -9.52 8.46 -16.53
CA SER A 51 -9.94 8.75 -17.90
C SER A 51 -9.78 10.24 -18.27
N GLU A 52 -9.65 11.13 -17.28
CA GLU A 52 -9.33 12.54 -17.52
C GLU A 52 -7.87 12.73 -17.96
N ASP A 53 -7.61 13.78 -18.74
CA ASP A 53 -6.34 14.04 -19.43
C ASP A 53 -5.15 14.03 -18.45
N LEU A 54 -4.48 12.88 -18.36
CA LEU A 54 -3.40 12.53 -17.43
C LEU A 54 -2.09 13.29 -17.73
N ARG A 55 -2.17 14.53 -18.23
CA ARG A 55 -1.03 15.41 -18.47
C ARG A 55 -0.82 16.43 -17.34
N SER A 56 -1.85 16.68 -16.52
CA SER A 56 -1.73 17.61 -15.39
C SER A 56 -1.12 16.92 -14.16
N GLU A 57 -0.10 17.51 -13.54
CA GLU A 57 0.51 16.99 -12.30
C GLU A 57 -0.49 17.01 -11.13
N THR A 58 -1.35 18.03 -11.06
CA THR A 58 -2.39 18.15 -10.02
C THR A 58 -3.40 16.99 -10.04
N SER A 59 -3.61 16.35 -11.20
CA SER A 59 -4.48 15.18 -11.30
C SER A 59 -3.87 13.94 -10.64
N VAL A 60 -2.53 13.86 -10.54
CA VAL A 60 -1.84 12.72 -9.93
C VAL A 60 -2.03 12.73 -8.43
N ASP A 61 -1.77 13.87 -7.78
CA ASP A 61 -1.93 14.00 -6.33
C ASP A 61 -3.36 13.67 -5.89
N SER A 62 -4.36 14.12 -6.68
CA SER A 62 -5.77 13.82 -6.42
C SER A 62 -6.09 12.33 -6.60
N ALA A 63 -5.58 11.68 -7.65
CA ALA A 63 -5.76 10.25 -7.86
C ALA A 63 -5.09 9.41 -6.76
N GLU A 64 -3.89 9.81 -6.31
CA GLU A 64 -3.20 9.15 -5.20
C GLU A 64 -4.00 9.25 -3.89
N GLU A 65 -4.50 10.44 -3.56
CA GLU A 65 -5.34 10.63 -2.37
C GLU A 65 -6.64 9.84 -2.45
N ALA A 66 -7.31 9.81 -3.61
CA ALA A 66 -8.52 9.02 -3.82
C ALA A 66 -8.27 7.52 -3.60
N ILE A 67 -7.16 6.99 -4.13
CA ILE A 67 -6.74 5.59 -3.91
C ILE A 67 -6.45 5.35 -2.42
N GLU A 68 -5.71 6.23 -1.74
CA GLU A 68 -5.44 6.10 -0.30
C GLU A 68 -6.72 6.03 0.53
N VAL A 69 -7.70 6.90 0.24
CA VAL A 69 -9.00 6.92 0.91
C VAL A 69 -9.77 5.63 0.65
N ALA A 70 -9.86 5.19 -0.60
CA ALA A 70 -10.54 3.95 -0.97
C ALA A 70 -9.92 2.73 -0.27
N THR A 71 -8.59 2.64 -0.24
CA THR A 71 -7.87 1.57 0.47
C THR A 71 -8.14 1.59 1.97
N THR A 72 -8.19 2.78 2.59
CA THR A 72 -8.52 2.93 4.02
C THR A 72 -9.94 2.48 4.33
N LEU A 73 -10.86 2.56 3.36
CA LEU A 73 -12.24 2.07 3.46
C LEU A 73 -12.37 0.56 3.14
N GLY A 74 -11.26 -0.14 2.91
CA GLY A 74 -11.27 -1.57 2.59
C GLY A 74 -11.81 -1.87 1.19
N VAL A 75 -11.68 -0.92 0.26
CA VAL A 75 -11.88 -1.15 -1.17
C VAL A 75 -10.59 -1.73 -1.74
N ASP A 76 -10.71 -2.77 -2.58
CA ASP A 76 -9.56 -3.27 -3.33
C ASP A 76 -9.23 -2.31 -4.48
N THR A 77 -8.08 -1.65 -4.36
CA THR A 77 -7.57 -0.66 -5.31
C THR A 77 -6.48 -1.23 -6.22
N GLY A 78 -6.15 -2.53 -6.14
CA GLY A 78 -5.00 -3.11 -6.84
C GLY A 78 -5.02 -2.85 -8.35
N ALA A 79 -6.17 -3.05 -9.00
CA ALA A 79 -6.32 -2.80 -10.44
C ALA A 79 -6.19 -1.31 -10.81
N ALA A 80 -6.66 -0.41 -9.95
CA ALA A 80 -6.54 1.04 -10.16
C ALA A 80 -5.10 1.52 -9.99
N GLU A 81 -4.41 1.02 -8.96
CA GLU A 81 -2.99 1.27 -8.70
C GLU A 81 -2.13 0.86 -9.92
N GLU A 82 -2.33 -0.37 -10.40
CA GLU A 82 -1.60 -0.91 -11.56
C GLU A 82 -1.90 -0.15 -12.85
N ARG A 83 -3.18 0.21 -13.08
CA ARG A 83 -3.58 1.01 -14.24
C ARG A 83 -2.94 2.40 -14.18
N LEU A 84 -3.00 3.08 -13.04
CA LEU A 84 -2.41 4.41 -12.86
C LEU A 84 -0.89 4.38 -13.11
N ALA A 85 -0.18 3.41 -12.54
CA ALA A 85 1.24 3.17 -12.76
C ALA A 85 1.55 2.95 -14.24
N SER A 86 0.77 2.10 -14.92
CA SER A 86 0.94 1.77 -16.33
C SER A 86 0.76 2.99 -17.24
N VAL A 87 -0.31 3.76 -17.03
CA VAL A 87 -0.60 4.93 -17.86
C VAL A 87 0.46 6.03 -17.65
N ARG A 88 0.95 6.20 -16.41
CA ARG A 88 1.99 7.18 -16.09
C ARG A 88 3.41 6.71 -16.39
N ARG A 89 3.60 5.43 -16.72
CA ARG A 89 4.93 4.78 -16.83
C ARG A 89 5.76 4.96 -15.55
N MET A 90 5.13 4.75 -14.41
CA MET A 90 5.70 4.94 -13.07
C MET A 90 5.56 3.66 -12.23
N LEU A 91 6.27 3.63 -11.12
CA LEU A 91 6.15 2.63 -10.09
C LEU A 91 5.06 3.05 -9.09
N SER A 92 4.02 2.23 -8.94
CA SER A 92 3.03 2.37 -7.87
C SER A 92 3.58 1.74 -6.59
N VAL A 93 3.86 2.55 -5.56
CA VAL A 93 4.35 2.06 -4.27
C VAL A 93 3.24 2.17 -3.23
N ARG A 94 2.86 1.02 -2.67
CA ARG A 94 1.96 0.92 -1.52
C ARG A 94 2.79 0.59 -0.28
N VAL A 95 2.70 1.43 0.74
CA VAL A 95 3.44 1.25 1.98
C VAL A 95 2.48 0.99 3.13
N VAL A 96 2.63 -0.16 3.76
CA VAL A 96 1.84 -0.60 4.90
C VAL A 96 2.66 -0.41 6.17
N TRP A 97 2.08 0.30 7.14
CA TRP A 97 2.63 0.47 8.47
C TRP A 97 1.53 0.21 9.49
N ASP A 98 1.54 -0.99 10.07
CA ASP A 98 0.47 -1.48 10.93
C ASP A 98 -0.87 -1.43 10.19
N THR A 99 -1.84 -0.62 10.64
CA THR A 99 -3.13 -0.43 9.95
C THR A 99 -3.13 0.75 8.97
N ALA A 100 -2.05 1.53 8.92
CA ALA A 100 -1.95 2.69 8.04
C ALA A 100 -1.41 2.28 6.68
N VAL A 101 -2.11 2.67 5.62
CA VAL A 101 -1.67 2.46 4.24
C VAL A 101 -1.44 3.80 3.56
N ARG A 102 -0.31 3.93 2.87
CA ARG A 102 0.02 5.08 2.01
C ARG A 102 0.31 4.62 0.60
N PHE A 103 -0.01 5.47 -0.35
CA PHE A 103 0.17 5.20 -1.78
C PHE A 103 0.82 6.40 -2.44
N PHE A 104 1.78 6.15 -3.33
CA PHE A 104 2.39 7.19 -4.14
C PHE A 104 3.07 6.59 -5.37
N LEU A 105 3.18 7.40 -6.43
CA LEU A 105 3.90 7.05 -7.65
C LEU A 105 5.36 7.53 -7.58
N LEU A 106 6.27 6.69 -8.04
CA LEU A 106 7.68 7.04 -8.20
C LEU A 106 8.14 6.84 -9.66
N PRO A 107 9.13 7.60 -10.14
CA PRO A 107 9.82 7.27 -11.38
C PRO A 107 10.42 5.85 -11.32
N LEU A 108 10.50 5.15 -12.45
CA LEU A 108 11.04 3.77 -12.50
C LEU A 108 12.49 3.68 -11.99
N ARG A 109 13.27 4.75 -12.18
CA ARG A 109 14.68 4.85 -11.77
C ARG A 109 14.84 5.67 -10.49
N VAL A 110 14.03 5.37 -9.48
CA VAL A 110 14.13 6.02 -8.17
C VAL A 110 15.21 5.33 -7.33
N SER A 111 16.04 6.11 -6.65
CA SER A 111 17.02 5.58 -5.71
C SER A 111 16.39 5.17 -4.39
N PHE A 112 17.03 4.25 -3.67
CA PHE A 112 16.55 3.81 -2.35
C PHE A 112 16.44 4.98 -1.37
N LYS A 113 17.39 5.93 -1.42
CA LYS A 113 17.35 7.14 -0.60
C LYS A 113 16.11 8.01 -0.87
N ALA A 114 15.76 8.21 -2.14
CA ALA A 114 14.59 8.99 -2.52
C ALA A 114 13.28 8.29 -2.10
N LEU A 115 13.22 6.96 -2.23
CA LEU A 115 12.12 6.14 -1.71
C LEU A 115 11.95 6.37 -0.20
N VAL A 116 13.00 6.18 0.60
CA VAL A 116 12.92 6.35 2.07
C VAL A 116 12.50 7.78 2.45
N GLN A 117 13.03 8.79 1.77
CA GLN A 117 12.62 10.18 1.97
C GLN A 117 11.13 10.36 1.70
N GLN A 118 10.61 9.77 0.63
CA GLN A 118 9.20 9.93 0.28
C GLN A 118 8.26 9.18 1.23
N VAL A 119 8.67 8.00 1.71
CA VAL A 119 7.97 7.30 2.80
C VAL A 119 7.94 8.20 4.04
N ALA A 120 9.06 8.78 4.44
CA ALA A 120 9.13 9.65 5.61
C ALA A 120 8.21 10.89 5.49
N VAL A 121 8.15 11.51 4.30
CA VAL A 121 7.24 12.63 4.02
C VAL A 121 5.77 12.20 4.10
N ARG A 122 5.41 11.08 3.45
CA ARG A 122 4.03 10.56 3.42
C ARG A 122 3.51 10.17 4.80
N PHE A 123 4.37 9.63 5.65
CA PHE A 123 4.05 9.34 7.05
C PHE A 123 4.28 10.52 8.01
N ARG A 124 4.69 11.69 7.49
CA ARG A 124 4.94 12.92 8.26
C ARG A 124 5.91 12.71 9.42
N LEU A 125 6.97 11.93 9.17
CA LEU A 125 7.96 11.62 10.18
C LEU A 125 8.82 12.85 10.49
N PRO A 126 9.21 13.05 11.75
CA PRO A 126 10.14 14.12 12.09
C PRO A 126 11.51 13.84 11.45
N LYS A 127 12.25 14.89 11.08
CA LYS A 127 13.61 14.77 10.51
C LYS A 127 14.62 14.03 11.40
N LYS A 128 14.33 13.93 12.71
CA LYS A 128 15.13 13.22 13.72
C LYS A 128 14.56 11.84 14.07
N ALA A 129 13.62 11.31 13.29
CA ALA A 129 13.11 9.96 13.48
C ALA A 129 14.25 8.93 13.30
N PRO A 130 14.18 7.77 13.96
CA PRO A 130 15.09 6.67 13.66
C PRO A 130 14.92 6.22 12.19
N PRO A 131 15.94 5.57 11.61
CA PRO A 131 15.86 5.05 10.25
C PRO A 131 14.67 4.10 10.06
N LEU A 132 13.96 4.25 8.94
CA LEU A 132 12.89 3.34 8.55
C LEU A 132 13.48 2.02 8.08
N GLN A 133 13.00 0.92 8.64
CA GLN A 133 13.28 -0.41 8.11
C GLN A 133 12.15 -0.79 7.16
N LEU A 134 12.44 -0.74 5.87
CA LEU A 134 11.49 -1.15 4.84
C LEU A 134 11.73 -2.62 4.49
N CYS A 135 10.66 -3.34 4.22
CA CYS A 135 10.71 -4.69 3.68
C CYS A 135 9.75 -4.80 2.51
N TRP A 136 10.06 -5.68 1.56
CA TRP A 136 9.12 -6.09 0.53
C TRP A 136 8.72 -7.55 0.76
N ARG A 137 7.57 -7.93 0.20
CA ARG A 137 7.01 -9.27 0.40
C ARG A 137 7.05 -10.07 -0.88
N GLU A 138 7.51 -11.31 -0.77
CA GLU A 138 7.41 -12.32 -1.82
C GLU A 138 6.82 -13.59 -1.21
N ALA A 139 5.68 -14.05 -1.72
CA ALA A 139 4.88 -15.08 -1.08
C ALA A 139 4.60 -14.74 0.41
N ASP A 140 5.11 -15.56 1.34
CA ASP A 140 4.95 -15.39 2.78
C ASP A 140 6.21 -14.89 3.49
N GLU A 141 7.25 -14.55 2.74
CA GLU A 141 8.53 -14.09 3.27
C GLU A 141 8.69 -12.58 3.13
N LEU A 142 9.35 -11.98 4.12
CA LEU A 142 9.69 -10.56 4.15
C LEU A 142 11.19 -10.38 3.94
N PHE A 143 11.54 -9.58 2.95
CA PHE A 143 12.92 -9.30 2.57
C PHE A 143 13.26 -7.85 2.93
N PRO A 144 14.29 -7.62 3.78
CA PRO A 144 14.67 -6.28 4.17
C PRO A 144 15.27 -5.49 3.00
N LEU A 145 14.96 -4.20 2.98
CA LEU A 145 15.57 -3.21 2.11
C LEU A 145 16.48 -2.33 2.97
N ASP A 146 17.75 -2.71 3.05
CA ASP A 146 18.77 -2.05 3.88
C ASP A 146 19.70 -1.11 3.08
N GLY A 147 19.55 -1.07 1.77
CA GLY A 147 20.35 -0.22 0.89
C GLY A 147 19.95 -0.28 -0.58
N GLU A 148 20.74 0.40 -1.41
CA GLU A 148 20.50 0.52 -2.86
C GLU A 148 20.54 -0.85 -3.56
N ALA A 149 21.47 -1.73 -3.19
CA ALA A 149 21.61 -3.04 -3.81
C ALA A 149 20.37 -3.93 -3.58
N ALA A 150 19.85 -3.98 -2.35
CA ALA A 150 18.63 -4.73 -2.03
C ALA A 150 17.40 -4.14 -2.73
N TRP A 151 17.38 -2.81 -2.93
CA TRP A 151 16.33 -2.13 -3.68
C TRP A 151 16.36 -2.49 -5.17
N GLU A 152 17.52 -2.42 -5.82
CA GLU A 152 17.67 -2.82 -7.23
C GLU A 152 17.36 -4.30 -7.44
N GLU A 153 17.79 -5.17 -6.52
CA GLU A 153 17.46 -6.59 -6.55
C GLU A 153 15.94 -6.82 -6.44
N CYS A 154 15.27 -6.12 -5.51
CA CYS A 154 13.82 -6.16 -5.37
C CYS A 154 13.12 -5.78 -6.70
N LEU A 155 13.53 -4.67 -7.31
CA LEU A 155 12.97 -4.23 -8.59
C LEU A 155 13.23 -5.25 -9.71
N GLY A 156 14.44 -5.84 -9.75
CA GLY A 156 14.82 -6.86 -10.73
C GLY A 156 13.98 -8.13 -10.59
N ARG A 157 13.88 -8.70 -9.38
CA ARG A 157 13.10 -9.92 -9.11
C ARG A 157 11.61 -9.74 -9.44
N ARG A 158 11.07 -8.54 -9.22
CA ARG A 158 9.67 -8.20 -9.52
C ARG A 158 9.43 -7.83 -10.98
N GLY A 159 10.48 -7.73 -11.80
CA GLY A 159 10.38 -7.25 -13.18
C GLY A 159 9.98 -5.77 -13.30
N LEU A 160 10.21 -4.99 -12.24
CA LEU A 160 9.84 -3.58 -12.11
C LEU A 160 10.99 -2.62 -12.44
N ALA A 161 12.20 -3.14 -12.71
CA ALA A 161 13.37 -2.33 -13.05
C ALA A 161 13.16 -1.50 -14.33
N GLU A 162 12.40 -2.01 -15.30
CA GLU A 162 12.16 -1.37 -16.60
C GLU A 162 10.68 -1.20 -16.95
N ARG A 163 9.78 -1.76 -16.14
CA ARG A 163 8.35 -1.80 -16.42
C ARG A 163 7.57 -1.15 -15.29
N PRO A 164 6.52 -0.37 -15.61
CA PRO A 164 5.59 0.10 -14.60
C PRO A 164 4.92 -1.08 -13.92
N GLY A 165 4.52 -0.87 -12.67
CA GLY A 165 3.82 -1.89 -11.91
C GLY A 165 3.65 -1.50 -10.46
N ARG A 166 3.12 -2.45 -9.69
CA ARG A 166 2.78 -2.28 -8.29
C ARG A 166 3.81 -2.97 -7.40
N LEU A 167 4.30 -2.23 -6.41
CA LEU A 167 5.15 -2.75 -5.35
C LEU A 167 4.51 -2.47 -3.99
N GLU A 168 4.46 -3.48 -3.14
CA GLU A 168 4.00 -3.36 -1.76
C GLU A 168 5.20 -3.47 -0.81
N LEU A 169 5.32 -2.48 0.06
CA LEU A 169 6.35 -2.38 1.08
C LEU A 169 5.70 -2.40 2.46
N GLN A 170 6.40 -2.95 3.44
CA GLN A 170 6.03 -2.94 4.84
C GLN A 170 7.08 -2.20 5.67
N VAL A 171 6.64 -1.38 6.62
CA VAL A 171 7.53 -0.74 7.60
C VAL A 171 7.65 -1.64 8.82
N LEU A 172 8.87 -2.08 9.14
CA LEU A 172 9.19 -2.86 10.33
C LEU A 172 9.72 -1.98 11.47
N ASN A 173 9.59 -2.49 12.70
CA ASN A 173 10.31 -2.05 13.90
C ASN A 173 10.11 -0.60 14.35
N MET A 174 8.91 -0.04 14.17
CA MET A 174 8.52 1.22 14.77
C MET A 174 7.26 1.08 15.64
N SER A 175 7.30 1.68 16.83
CA SER A 175 6.22 1.69 17.82
C SER A 175 5.03 2.52 17.34
N LYS A 176 4.16 1.89 16.54
CA LYS A 176 2.93 2.43 15.93
C LYS A 176 3.17 3.64 14.99
N PRO A 177 2.45 3.74 13.86
CA PRO A 177 2.54 4.91 13.01
C PRO A 177 2.12 6.16 13.81
N PRO A 178 2.76 7.33 13.60
CA PRO A 178 2.31 8.55 14.24
C PRO A 178 0.85 8.77 13.87
N GLN A 179 -0.03 8.68 14.87
CA GLN A 179 -1.45 8.90 14.65
C GLN A 179 -1.59 10.30 14.08
N ARG A 180 -2.07 10.40 12.83
CA ARG A 180 -2.50 11.66 12.25
C ARG A 180 -3.59 12.15 13.21
N ARG A 181 -3.22 13.05 14.13
CA ARG A 181 -4.19 13.79 14.93
C ARG A 181 -5.06 14.45 13.89
N ARG A 182 -6.20 13.82 13.57
CA ARG A 182 -7.30 14.51 12.93
C ARG A 182 -7.57 15.60 13.93
N LYS A 183 -7.08 16.80 13.60
CA LYS A 183 -7.41 18.00 14.34
C LYS A 183 -8.94 17.95 14.33
N ALA A 184 -9.52 17.56 15.46
CA ALA A 184 -10.94 17.58 15.65
C ALA A 184 -11.26 19.07 15.67
N GLU A 185 -11.30 19.67 14.49
CA GLU A 185 -11.88 20.98 14.33
C GLU A 185 -13.31 20.80 14.79
N ALA A 186 -13.59 21.47 15.89
CA ALA A 186 -14.80 21.36 16.67
C ALA A 186 -16.01 21.59 15.76
N SER A 187 -16.52 20.51 15.19
CA SER A 187 -17.84 20.44 14.57
C SER A 187 -18.86 20.39 15.69
N SER A 188 -18.98 21.50 16.42
CA SER A 188 -20.07 21.77 17.35
C SER A 188 -21.01 22.84 16.79
N LYS A 189 -20.99 23.09 15.46
CA LYS A 189 -21.86 24.12 14.86
C LYS A 189 -22.13 23.96 13.35
N ALA A 190 -22.50 22.79 12.88
CA ALA A 190 -23.12 22.64 11.55
C ALA A 190 -23.89 21.32 11.41
N GLY A 191 -24.88 21.11 12.29
CA GLY A 191 -25.95 20.16 12.00
C GLY A 191 -26.87 20.79 10.96
N ALA A 192 -26.53 20.67 9.68
CA ALA A 192 -27.42 20.76 8.51
C ALA A 192 -26.62 20.95 7.20
N ASP A 193 -25.67 20.05 6.83
CA ASP A 193 -25.25 19.98 5.40
C ASP A 193 -24.41 18.74 4.98
N LEU A 194 -24.64 17.59 5.61
CA LEU A 194 -23.89 16.36 5.27
C LEU A 194 -24.31 15.68 3.95
N GLN A 195 -25.24 16.28 3.19
CA GLN A 195 -25.51 15.86 1.81
C GLN A 195 -24.54 16.51 0.81
N ASP A 196 -23.86 17.59 1.17
CA ASP A 196 -23.19 18.42 0.17
C ASP A 196 -21.77 17.94 -0.23
N PHE A 197 -21.09 17.15 0.59
CA PHE A 197 -19.74 16.64 0.26
C PHE A 197 -19.74 15.45 -0.71
N ALA A 198 -20.78 14.60 -0.65
CA ALA A 198 -20.99 13.55 -1.66
C ALA A 198 -21.51 14.15 -2.98
N VAL A 199 -22.19 15.29 -2.91
CA VAL A 199 -22.71 16.03 -4.06
C VAL A 199 -21.64 16.91 -4.71
N PHE A 200 -20.64 17.42 -3.98
CA PHE A 200 -19.62 18.29 -4.59
C PHE A 200 -18.72 17.56 -5.61
N VAL A 201 -18.45 16.27 -5.40
CA VAL A 201 -17.76 15.45 -6.42
C VAL A 201 -18.70 15.01 -7.55
N PHE A 202 -20.02 14.97 -7.31
CA PHE A 202 -21.02 14.57 -8.30
C PHE A 202 -21.51 15.72 -9.21
N VAL A 203 -21.67 16.94 -8.66
CA VAL A 203 -22.17 18.11 -9.39
C VAL A 203 -21.11 18.77 -10.25
N SER A 204 -19.83 18.68 -9.88
CA SER A 204 -18.76 19.19 -10.75
C SER A 204 -18.53 18.33 -12.01
N TRP A 205 -19.15 17.15 -12.11
CA TRP A 205 -18.98 16.22 -13.23
C TRP A 205 -20.14 16.27 -14.24
N SER A 206 -21.35 16.66 -13.84
CA SER A 206 -22.53 16.69 -14.72
C SER A 206 -22.66 17.96 -15.58
N GLY A 207 -21.64 18.83 -15.62
CA GLY A 207 -21.70 20.17 -16.22
C GLY A 207 -20.79 20.41 -17.43
N ARG A 208 -20.37 19.37 -18.17
CA ARG A 208 -19.51 19.54 -19.35
C ARG A 208 -19.96 18.66 -20.52
N GLU A 209 -21.21 18.81 -20.93
CA GLU A 209 -21.69 18.46 -22.26
C GLU A 209 -22.38 19.68 -22.88
N THR A 210 -21.62 20.49 -23.63
CA THR A 210 -22.06 21.30 -24.78
C THR A 210 -20.90 21.51 -25.72
#